data_AF-A0A553CMB3-F1
#
_entry.id   AF-A0A553CMB3-F1
#
_cell.length_a   1.000
_cell.length_b   1.000
_cell.length_c   1.000
_cell.angle_alpha   90.00
_cell.angle_beta   90.00
_cell.angle_gamma   90.00
#
_symmetry.space_group_name_H-M   'P 1'
#
loop_
_entity.id
_entity.type
_entity.pdbx_description
1 polymer ?
#
loop_
_entity_poly.entity_id
_entity_poly.type
_entity_poly.pdbx_seq_one_letter_code
_entity_poly.pdbx_strand_id
1 'polypeptide(L)'
;MKRIILSAIMLIGLAFTTQAQDISKNALGLRLGDNNGFGGEVSYQRGLSDNNRLELDLGWRNNDNVDGFKLAGIYQWVWNIDGGFNWYAGVGGGIGSWSYNNNNDNGTFVFAAGDIGIEYGFKEVPILLSLDFRPEIGAVNYYGDNYSSDIALGIRYQF
;
A
#
# COMPACT_ATOMS: atom_id res chain seq x y z
N MET A 1 -19.27 11.45 28.01
CA MET A 1 -18.14 11.99 27.21
C MET A 1 -17.72 11.05 26.09
N LYS A 2 -17.30 9.80 26.38
CA LYS A 2 -16.86 8.83 25.35
C LYS A 2 -17.86 8.60 24.19
N ARG A 3 -19.17 8.54 24.49
CA ARG A 3 -20.22 8.37 23.47
C ARG A 3 -20.41 9.59 22.56
N ILE A 4 -20.25 10.80 23.09
CA ILE A 4 -20.35 12.06 22.32
C ILE A 4 -19.16 12.19 21.37
N ILE A 5 -17.97 11.79 21.83
CA ILE A 5 -16.75 11.77 21.01
C ILE A 5 -16.91 10.75 19.86
N LEU A 6 -17.41 9.54 20.14
CA LEU A 6 -17.69 8.54 19.11
C LEU A 6 -18.74 9.00 18.08
N SER A 7 -19.82 9.65 18.53
CA SER A 7 -20.83 10.21 17.65
C SER A 7 -20.30 11.38 16.82
N ALA A 8 -19.43 12.22 17.37
CA ALA A 8 -18.78 13.30 16.64
C ALA A 8 -17.81 12.76 15.56
N ILE A 9 -17.04 11.71 15.88
CA ILE A 9 -16.16 11.03 14.91
C ILE A 9 -16.98 10.39 13.78
N MET A 10 -18.12 9.74 14.10
CA MET A 10 -19.02 9.21 13.08
C MET A 10 -19.61 10.30 12.18
N LEU A 11 -20.05 11.42 12.77
CA LEU A 11 -20.67 12.53 12.01
C LEU A 11 -19.65 13.25 11.11
N ILE A 12 -18.40 13.38 11.56
CA ILE A 12 -17.31 13.88 10.72
C ILE A 12 -17.02 12.88 9.59
N GLY A 13 -17.02 11.58 9.87
CA GLY A 13 -16.86 10.54 8.84
C GLY A 13 -17.96 10.53 7.77
N LEU A 14 -19.18 10.93 8.13
CA LEU A 14 -20.31 11.04 7.20
C LEU A 14 -20.30 12.34 6.37
N ALA A 15 -19.66 13.41 6.85
CA ALA A 15 -19.67 14.71 6.19
C ALA A 15 -18.76 14.80 4.94
N PHE A 16 -17.89 13.81 4.72
CA PHE A 16 -16.98 13.78 3.56
C PHE A 16 -17.53 12.99 2.36
N THR A 17 -18.79 12.54 2.40
CA THR A 17 -19.40 11.88 1.25
C THR A 17 -19.98 12.92 0.29
N THR A 18 -19.17 13.57 -0.55
CA THR A 18 -19.54 14.01 -1.93
C THR A 18 -18.53 14.98 -2.53
N GLN A 19 -17.49 14.45 -3.17
CA GLN A 19 -16.93 14.92 -4.44
C GLN A 19 -16.46 13.67 -5.18
N ALA A 20 -17.20 13.23 -6.20
CA ALA A 20 -16.74 12.14 -7.06
C ALA A 20 -15.69 12.72 -8.03
N GLN A 21 -14.45 12.81 -7.56
CA GLN A 21 -13.29 12.84 -8.46
C GLN A 21 -12.96 11.38 -8.75
N ASP A 22 -13.10 10.97 -10.02
CA ASP A 22 -12.77 9.60 -10.43
C ASP A 22 -11.28 9.34 -10.19
N ILE A 23 -10.99 8.24 -9.49
CA ILE A 23 -9.63 7.73 -9.39
C ILE A 23 -9.14 7.29 -10.78
N SER A 24 -7.83 7.43 -11.04
CA SER A 24 -7.27 7.01 -12.32
C SER A 24 -7.57 5.52 -12.58
N LYS A 25 -7.92 5.22 -13.84
CA LYS A 25 -8.17 3.84 -14.27
C LYS A 25 -6.93 2.97 -14.11
N ASN A 26 -5.75 3.50 -14.43
CA ASN A 26 -4.49 2.84 -14.15
C ASN A 26 -3.48 3.84 -13.58
N ALA A 27 -2.60 3.34 -12.71
CA ALA A 27 -1.38 4.06 -12.37
C ALA A 27 -0.22 3.07 -12.24
N LEU A 28 0.97 3.45 -12.70
CA LEU A 28 2.17 2.62 -12.59
C LEU A 28 3.33 3.45 -12.08
N GLY A 29 4.10 2.93 -11.14
CA GLY A 29 5.32 3.58 -10.71
C GLY A 29 6.02 2.86 -9.58
N LEU A 30 6.55 3.63 -8.63
CA LEU A 30 7.39 3.13 -7.57
C LEU A 30 6.78 3.45 -6.20
N ARG A 31 6.91 2.50 -5.27
CA ARG A 31 6.62 2.67 -3.84
C ARG A 31 7.93 2.46 -3.07
N LEU A 32 8.40 3.49 -2.37
CA LEU A 32 9.74 3.55 -1.78
C LEU A 32 9.61 3.63 -0.25
N GLY A 33 9.80 2.49 0.42
CA GLY A 33 9.61 2.32 1.86
C GLY A 33 10.90 2.31 2.70
N ASP A 34 10.73 2.18 4.03
CA ASP A 34 11.81 2.21 5.03
C ASP A 34 12.64 0.91 5.13
N ASN A 35 12.33 -0.07 4.27
CA ASN A 35 13.17 -1.24 3.99
C ASN A 35 13.27 -2.27 5.14
N ASN A 36 12.20 -2.41 5.95
CA ASN A 36 12.02 -3.52 6.92
C ASN A 36 11.73 -4.91 6.27
N GLY A 37 12.00 -5.09 4.97
CA GLY A 37 11.89 -6.41 4.33
C GLY A 37 12.36 -6.43 2.87
N PHE A 38 11.70 -5.66 2.01
CA PHE A 38 12.06 -5.48 0.59
C PHE A 38 12.06 -3.98 0.30
N GLY A 39 13.04 -3.50 -0.47
CA GLY A 39 13.29 -2.06 -0.67
C GLY A 39 12.23 -1.39 -1.53
N GLY A 40 12.64 -0.60 -2.53
CA GLY A 40 11.69 -0.04 -3.49
C GLY A 40 10.90 -1.13 -4.22
N GLU A 41 9.60 -0.88 -4.40
CA GLU A 41 8.66 -1.77 -5.07
C GLU A 41 8.18 -1.14 -6.37
N VAL A 42 7.95 -1.96 -7.40
CA VAL A 42 7.17 -1.54 -8.57
C VAL A 42 5.70 -1.72 -8.21
N SER A 43 4.94 -0.64 -8.33
CA SER A 43 3.54 -0.56 -7.91
C SER A 43 2.64 -0.27 -9.09
N TYR A 44 1.64 -1.13 -9.30
CA TYR A 44 0.59 -0.96 -10.30
C TYR A 44 -0.78 -0.88 -9.63
N GLN A 45 -1.54 0.15 -9.97
CA GLN A 45 -2.89 0.37 -9.50
C GLN A 45 -3.89 0.26 -10.66
N ARG A 46 -5.00 -0.42 -10.39
CA ARG A 46 -6.13 -0.56 -11.32
C ARG A 46 -7.43 -0.12 -10.64
N GLY A 47 -8.00 0.97 -11.14
CA GLY A 47 -9.36 1.39 -10.77
C GLY A 47 -10.38 0.30 -11.13
N LEU A 48 -11.25 -0.02 -10.17
CA LEU A 48 -12.31 -1.03 -10.29
C LEU A 48 -13.69 -0.38 -10.32
N SER A 49 -13.87 0.72 -9.59
CA SER A 49 -15.04 1.60 -9.59
C SER A 49 -14.60 3.04 -9.31
N ASP A 50 -15.56 3.95 -9.15
CA ASP A 50 -15.34 5.37 -8.89
C ASP A 50 -14.49 5.64 -7.63
N ASN A 51 -14.51 4.72 -6.65
CA ASN A 51 -13.85 4.90 -5.35
C ASN A 51 -13.11 3.65 -4.84
N ASN A 52 -12.85 2.67 -5.71
CA ASN A 52 -12.13 1.46 -5.34
C ASN A 52 -11.11 1.05 -6.39
N ARG A 53 -9.94 0.58 -5.93
CA ARG A 53 -8.88 0.07 -6.80
C ARG A 53 -8.21 -1.16 -6.21
N LEU A 54 -7.53 -1.89 -7.08
CA LEU A 54 -6.56 -2.91 -6.71
C LEU A 54 -5.16 -2.35 -6.91
N GLU A 55 -4.29 -2.49 -5.91
CA GLU A 55 -2.85 -2.23 -6.00
C GLU A 55 -2.09 -3.55 -5.98
N LEU A 56 -1.14 -3.70 -6.89
CA LEU A 56 -0.22 -4.84 -7.00
C LEU A 56 1.20 -4.32 -6.89
N ASP A 57 1.95 -4.84 -5.93
CA ASP A 57 3.32 -4.42 -5.67
C ASP A 57 4.27 -5.59 -5.81
N LEU A 58 5.37 -5.37 -6.55
CA LEU A 58 6.49 -6.29 -6.66
C LEU A 58 7.73 -5.64 -6.07
N GLY A 59 8.12 -6.12 -4.89
CA GLY A 59 9.40 -5.83 -4.26
C GLY A 59 10.42 -6.88 -4.63
N TRP A 60 11.64 -6.46 -4.96
CA TRP A 60 12.78 -7.36 -5.10
C TRP A 60 13.94 -6.86 -4.25
N ARG A 61 14.73 -7.80 -3.74
CA ARG A 61 15.99 -7.52 -3.07
C ARG A 61 17.04 -8.43 -3.65
N ASN A 62 18.15 -7.83 -4.05
CA ASN A 62 19.34 -8.53 -4.46
C ASN A 62 20.53 -7.88 -3.75
N ASN A 63 21.21 -8.65 -2.91
CA ASN A 63 22.40 -8.22 -2.19
C ASN A 63 23.28 -9.43 -1.87
N ASP A 64 24.55 -9.19 -1.56
CA ASP A 64 25.57 -10.23 -1.36
C ASP A 64 25.17 -11.33 -0.36
N ASN A 65 24.26 -11.02 0.58
CA ASN A 65 23.82 -11.94 1.63
C ASN A 65 22.42 -12.53 1.43
N VAL A 66 21.49 -11.81 0.79
CA VAL A 66 20.06 -12.19 0.72
C VAL A 66 19.47 -11.77 -0.61
N ASP A 67 18.92 -12.76 -1.31
CA ASP A 67 18.07 -12.56 -2.48
C ASP A 67 16.62 -12.88 -2.13
N GLY A 68 15.68 -12.15 -2.72
CA GLY A 68 14.27 -12.47 -2.55
C GLY A 68 13.34 -11.57 -3.34
N PHE A 69 12.07 -11.97 -3.34
CA PHE A 69 10.99 -11.17 -3.88
C PHE A 69 9.77 -11.20 -2.96
N LYS A 70 8.91 -10.21 -3.11
CA LYS A 70 7.64 -10.12 -2.44
C LYS A 70 6.60 -9.55 -3.40
N LEU A 71 5.46 -10.23 -3.45
CA LEU A 71 4.29 -9.83 -4.22
C LEU A 71 3.17 -9.50 -3.24
N ALA A 72 2.63 -8.28 -3.31
CA ALA A 72 1.47 -7.86 -2.55
C ALA A 72 0.30 -7.52 -3.47
N GLY A 73 -0.92 -7.82 -3.02
CA GLY A 73 -2.15 -7.38 -3.65
C GLY A 73 -3.08 -6.78 -2.60
N ILE A 74 -3.41 -5.50 -2.76
CA ILE A 74 -4.20 -4.73 -1.79
C ILE A 74 -5.44 -4.15 -2.48
N TYR A 75 -6.61 -4.46 -1.94
CA TYR A 75 -7.84 -3.79 -2.34
C TYR A 75 -8.00 -2.52 -1.50
N GLN A 76 -8.17 -1.38 -2.15
CA GLN A 76 -8.25 -0.08 -1.50
C GLN A 76 -9.59 0.60 -1.78
N TRP A 77 -10.11 1.26 -0.74
CA TRP A 77 -11.17 2.27 -0.81
C TRP A 77 -10.51 3.64 -0.80
N VAL A 78 -10.93 4.52 -1.70
CA VAL A 78 -10.35 5.86 -1.89
C VAL A 78 -11.43 6.91 -1.66
N TRP A 79 -11.10 7.95 -0.92
CA TRP A 79 -12.01 9.06 -0.60
C TRP A 79 -11.33 10.39 -0.90
N ASN A 80 -12.02 11.23 -1.65
CA ASN A 80 -11.57 12.59 -1.93
C ASN A 80 -11.72 13.47 -0.69
N ILE A 81 -10.69 14.28 -0.41
CA ILE A 81 -10.71 15.30 0.65
C ILE A 81 -11.01 16.66 0.02
N ASP A 82 -10.14 17.10 -0.89
CA ASP A 82 -10.31 18.31 -1.66
C ASP A 82 -9.42 18.28 -2.92
N GLY A 83 -9.95 18.75 -4.05
CA GLY A 83 -9.22 18.77 -5.31
C GLY A 83 -8.64 17.40 -5.69
N GLY A 84 -7.34 17.36 -5.96
CA GLY A 84 -6.62 16.11 -6.27
C GLY A 84 -6.17 15.31 -5.04
N PHE A 85 -6.47 15.78 -3.82
CA PHE A 85 -6.02 15.16 -2.58
C PHE A 85 -7.02 14.12 -2.09
N ASN A 86 -6.57 12.87 -1.95
CA ASN A 86 -7.37 11.75 -1.47
C ASN A 86 -6.73 11.12 -0.24
N TRP A 87 -7.52 10.43 0.57
CA TRP A 87 -7.05 9.42 1.50
C TRP A 87 -7.60 8.06 1.11
N TYR A 88 -6.91 7.01 1.50
CA TYR A 88 -7.33 5.65 1.22
C TYR A 88 -7.01 4.72 2.38
N ALA A 89 -7.77 3.64 2.45
CA ALA A 89 -7.52 2.52 3.32
C ALA A 89 -7.73 1.23 2.52
N GLY A 90 -7.00 0.18 2.86
CA GLY A 90 -7.05 -1.07 2.12
C GLY A 90 -6.72 -2.28 2.98
N VAL A 91 -7.09 -3.43 2.44
CA VAL A 91 -6.77 -4.74 2.99
C VAL A 91 -6.34 -5.67 1.87
N GLY A 92 -5.44 -6.58 2.20
CA GLY A 92 -4.92 -7.52 1.23
C GLY A 92 -3.92 -8.47 1.85
N GLY A 93 -2.95 -8.87 1.04
CA GLY A 93 -1.93 -9.79 1.46
C GLY A 93 -1.04 -10.18 0.30
N GLY A 94 -0.24 -11.21 0.51
CA GLY A 94 0.71 -11.59 -0.51
C GLY A 94 1.57 -12.78 -0.14
N ILE A 95 2.56 -12.99 -0.99
CA ILE A 95 3.54 -14.06 -0.87
C ILE A 95 4.93 -13.50 -1.11
N GLY A 96 5.93 -14.17 -0.59
CA GLY A 96 7.30 -13.87 -0.93
C GLY A 96 8.22 -15.04 -0.71
N SER A 97 9.46 -14.87 -1.15
CA SER A 97 10.52 -15.84 -0.99
C SER A 97 11.82 -15.11 -0.67
N TRP A 98 12.65 -15.74 0.16
CA TRP A 98 14.00 -15.29 0.44
C TRP A 98 14.98 -16.47 0.40
N SER A 99 16.24 -16.17 0.12
CA SER A 99 17.35 -17.12 0.10
C SER A 99 18.60 -16.45 0.67
N TYR A 100 19.28 -17.09 1.63
CA TYR A 100 20.59 -16.67 2.13
C TYR A 100 21.70 -17.32 1.31
N ASN A 101 22.53 -16.49 0.69
CA ASN A 101 23.60 -16.95 -0.21
C ASN A 101 24.72 -17.72 0.52
N ASN A 102 24.92 -17.46 1.82
CA ASN A 102 26.02 -18.06 2.57
C ASN A 102 25.75 -19.46 3.13
N ASN A 103 24.48 -19.86 3.34
CA ASN A 103 24.14 -21.08 4.08
C ASN A 103 23.10 -21.99 3.38
N ASN A 104 22.72 -21.71 2.12
CA ASN A 104 21.66 -22.46 1.40
C ASN A 104 20.30 -22.51 2.15
N ASP A 105 20.08 -21.57 3.07
CA ASP A 105 18.82 -21.46 3.79
C ASP A 105 17.83 -20.62 2.96
N ASN A 106 16.62 -21.12 2.80
CA ASN A 106 15.58 -20.48 2.00
C ASN A 106 14.22 -20.62 2.66
N GLY A 107 13.35 -19.67 2.34
CA GLY A 107 12.00 -19.64 2.88
C GLY A 107 11.04 -19.04 1.89
N THR A 108 9.82 -19.56 1.91
CA THR A 108 8.66 -18.90 1.35
C THR A 108 7.75 -18.51 2.49
N PHE A 109 7.07 -17.38 2.32
CA PHE A 109 6.16 -16.85 3.32
C PHE A 109 4.89 -16.32 2.68
N VAL A 110 3.83 -16.27 3.47
CA VAL A 110 2.57 -15.63 3.12
C VAL A 110 2.23 -14.58 4.18
N PHE A 111 1.48 -13.56 3.80
CA PHE A 111 1.09 -12.51 4.74
C PHE A 111 -0.27 -11.92 4.42
N ALA A 112 -0.91 -11.37 5.45
CA ALA A 112 -2.01 -10.44 5.35
C ALA A 112 -1.49 -9.02 5.60
N ALA A 113 -2.08 -8.03 4.93
CA ALA A 113 -1.68 -6.64 5.00
C ALA A 113 -2.89 -5.72 5.17
N GLY A 114 -2.72 -4.69 5.98
CA GLY A 114 -3.54 -3.48 5.94
C GLY A 114 -2.77 -2.39 5.20
N ASP A 115 -3.46 -1.37 4.75
CA ASP A 115 -2.85 -0.22 4.11
C ASP A 115 -3.65 1.05 4.42
N ILE A 116 -2.97 2.15 4.73
CA ILE A 116 -3.60 3.45 4.93
C ILE A 116 -2.67 4.54 4.43
N GLY A 117 -3.21 5.46 3.64
CA GLY A 117 -2.39 6.50 3.04
C GLY A 117 -3.16 7.71 2.59
N ILE A 118 -2.39 8.70 2.17
CA ILE A 118 -2.84 9.91 1.49
C ILE A 118 -2.16 9.99 0.14
N GLU A 119 -2.82 10.64 -0.81
CA GLU A 119 -2.28 10.85 -2.14
C GLU A 119 -2.73 12.17 -2.74
N TYR A 120 -1.93 12.67 -3.69
CA TYR A 120 -2.25 13.85 -4.48
C TYR A 120 -2.05 13.56 -5.97
N GLY A 121 -3.14 13.56 -6.72
CA GLY A 121 -3.15 13.49 -8.17
C GLY A 121 -3.09 14.90 -8.77
N PHE A 122 -2.07 15.17 -9.58
CA PHE A 122 -1.94 16.46 -10.26
C PHE A 122 -2.94 16.55 -11.43
N LYS A 123 -3.53 17.72 -11.65
CA LYS A 123 -4.48 17.93 -12.76
C LYS A 123 -3.77 18.25 -14.07
N GLU A 124 -2.63 18.92 -13.97
CA GLU A 124 -1.87 19.45 -15.11
C GLU A 124 -0.87 18.43 -15.67
N VAL A 125 -0.48 17.44 -14.87
CA VAL A 125 0.43 16.37 -15.26
C VAL A 125 -0.12 15.03 -14.75
N PRO A 126 0.01 13.92 -15.51
CA PRO A 126 -0.51 12.61 -15.14
C PRO A 126 0.37 11.92 -14.07
N ILE A 127 0.61 12.60 -12.95
CA ILE A 127 1.43 12.11 -11.83
C ILE A 127 0.56 12.01 -10.58
N LEU A 128 0.76 10.93 -9.83
CA LEU A 128 0.19 10.69 -8.51
C LEU A 128 1.33 10.52 -7.51
N LEU A 129 1.30 11.28 -6.42
CA LEU A 129 2.19 11.10 -5.28
C LEU A 129 1.41 10.51 -4.11
N SER A 130 2.02 9.59 -3.36
CA SER A 130 1.41 9.01 -2.16
C SER A 130 2.36 8.93 -0.98
N LEU A 131 1.79 8.92 0.22
CA LEU A 131 2.45 8.53 1.46
C LEU A 131 1.54 7.53 2.18
N ASP A 132 2.05 6.35 2.49
CA ASP A 132 1.26 5.28 3.10
C ASP A 132 2.01 4.55 4.21
N PHE A 133 1.22 3.91 5.06
CA PHE A 133 1.65 2.99 6.10
C PHE A 133 0.97 1.64 5.90
N ARG A 134 1.79 0.59 5.81
CA ARG A 134 1.36 -0.78 5.52
C ARG A 134 1.79 -1.73 6.64
N PRO A 135 0.90 -2.04 7.61
CA PRO A 135 1.14 -3.09 8.58
C PRO A 135 0.87 -4.47 7.98
N GLU A 136 1.68 -5.45 8.37
CA GLU A 136 1.63 -6.82 7.87
C GLU A 136 1.71 -7.83 9.00
N ILE A 137 0.94 -8.90 8.87
CA ILE A 137 1.01 -10.07 9.73
C ILE A 137 1.27 -11.27 8.83
N GLY A 138 2.41 -11.92 9.05
CA GLY A 138 2.85 -13.04 8.26
C GLY A 138 2.62 -14.40 8.90
N ALA A 139 2.79 -15.43 8.09
CA ALA A 139 2.83 -16.81 8.52
C ALA A 139 3.81 -17.59 7.64
N VAL A 140 4.33 -18.69 8.19
CA VAL A 140 5.30 -19.59 7.53
C VAL A 140 6.61 -18.87 7.17
N ASN A 141 7.67 -19.12 7.95
CA ASN A 141 9.01 -18.54 7.70
C ASN A 141 9.02 -17.01 7.49
N TYR A 142 8.01 -16.32 8.05
CA TYR A 142 7.92 -14.86 8.03
C TYR A 142 8.84 -14.29 9.11
N TYR A 143 9.38 -13.10 8.84
CA TYR A 143 10.38 -12.45 9.68
C TYR A 143 10.00 -12.37 11.16
N GLY A 144 11.00 -12.54 12.05
CA GLY A 144 10.91 -12.17 13.46
C GLY A 144 9.71 -12.76 14.21
N ASP A 145 8.85 -11.88 14.71
CA ASP A 145 7.66 -12.17 15.52
C ASP A 145 6.37 -12.29 14.68
N ASN A 146 6.50 -12.53 13.38
CA ASN A 146 5.40 -12.57 12.40
C ASN A 146 4.74 -11.22 12.12
N TYR A 147 5.34 -10.10 12.54
CA TYR A 147 4.84 -8.75 12.26
C TYR A 147 5.89 -7.93 11.49
N SER A 148 5.41 -7.12 10.56
CA SER A 148 6.22 -6.09 9.90
C SER A 148 5.35 -4.89 9.59
N SER A 149 5.98 -3.75 9.36
CA SER A 149 5.29 -2.58 8.83
C SER A 149 6.24 -1.68 8.08
N ASP A 150 5.68 -0.96 7.11
CA ASP A 150 6.44 -0.08 6.24
C ASP A 150 5.74 1.27 6.07
N ILE A 151 6.52 2.35 6.06
CA ILE A 151 6.06 3.68 5.63
C ILE A 151 6.73 3.99 4.29
N ALA A 152 5.94 4.28 3.26
CA ALA A 152 6.46 4.46 1.92
C ALA A 152 5.98 5.74 1.23
N LEU A 153 6.86 6.28 0.39
CA LEU A 153 6.54 7.33 -0.58
C LEU A 153 6.29 6.69 -1.95
N GLY A 154 5.16 7.01 -2.55
CA GLY A 154 4.81 6.56 -3.90
C GLY A 154 4.90 7.68 -4.92
N ILE A 155 5.39 7.33 -6.12
CA ILE A 155 5.26 8.16 -7.32
C ILE A 155 4.78 7.28 -8.47
N ARG A 156 3.65 7.64 -9.08
CA ARG A 156 3.02 6.86 -10.15
C ARG A 156 2.58 7.74 -11.31
N TYR A 157 2.68 7.22 -12.52
CA TYR A 157 2.14 7.80 -13.75
C TYR A 157 0.72 7.28 -14.00
N GLN A 158 -0.23 8.16 -14.30
CA GLN A 158 -1.65 7.85 -14.48
C GLN A 158 -2.05 7.75 -15.96
N PHE A 159 -2.84 6.74 -16.34
CA PHE A 159 -3.29 6.52 -17.73
C PHE A 159 -4.56 5.66 -17.88
#